data_AF-A0A520K4R4-F1
#
_entry.id   AF-A0A520K4R4-F1
#
_cell.length_a   1.000
_cell.length_b   1.000
_cell.length_c   1.000
_cell.angle_alpha   90.00
_cell.angle_beta   90.00
_cell.angle_gamma   90.00
#
_symmetry.space_group_name_H-M   'P 1'
#
loop_
_entity.id
_entity.type
_entity.pdbx_description
1 polymer ?
#
loop_
_entity_poly.entity_id
_entity_poly.type
_entity_poly.pdbx_seq_one_letter_code
_entity_poly.pdbx_strand_id
1 'polypeptide(L)'
;MDRRMGSITVIALASALVLFAVSVAPAIAQPAPPAPYVVNGYVFYENGSACNGAVVNVTNLGSGAKWQADTIPTSNYYQLVLVNGTDVNASETLQFDLKSPDGTQSNVTNHTIIQQEIDNGGYFNFNISLEAKPAIFDTGRPENPYPSISGTHNGTIKPNKTIIVNKLYTYPCVGTGGHTEFAKIWNETEGVCAIANWGGYRGDYHNISFNTTLTLKEGMVYNYTIRTGSYPQVHHTPALPTANGWMNCSSFVDANGKIYYDWIPAIKLL
;
A
#
# COMPACT_ATOMS: atom_id res chain seq x y z
N MET A 1 90.51 77.77 -47.59
CA MET A 1 89.95 78.88 -46.80
C MET A 1 88.54 78.52 -46.42
N ASP A 2 88.21 78.78 -45.16
CA ASP A 2 86.90 78.78 -44.52
C ASP A 2 86.21 77.45 -44.18
N ARG A 3 86.67 76.96 -43.02
CA ARG A 3 85.85 76.36 -41.95
C ARG A 3 84.57 77.16 -41.68
N ARG A 4 83.43 76.47 -41.62
CA ARG A 4 82.31 76.69 -40.68
C ARG A 4 81.74 75.31 -40.35
N MET A 5 82.18 74.66 -39.27
CA MET A 5 81.75 74.85 -37.87
C MET A 5 80.25 74.61 -37.70
N GLY A 6 79.94 73.60 -36.89
CA GLY A 6 78.73 72.81 -36.98
C GLY A 6 77.54 73.35 -36.20
N SER A 7 76.41 72.68 -36.40
CA SER A 7 75.35 72.60 -35.42
C SER A 7 74.83 71.17 -35.41
N ILE A 8 75.13 70.47 -34.32
CA ILE A 8 74.65 69.12 -34.02
C ILE A 8 73.21 69.28 -33.56
N THR A 9 72.26 68.85 -34.38
CA THR A 9 70.85 68.76 -33.97
C THR A 9 70.59 67.33 -33.51
N VAL A 10 70.46 67.17 -32.18
CA VAL A 10 70.08 65.93 -31.52
C VAL A 10 68.61 65.63 -31.87
N ILE A 11 68.37 64.61 -32.69
CA ILE A 11 67.01 64.11 -32.94
C ILE A 11 66.72 63.04 -31.90
N ALA A 12 65.77 63.32 -31.02
CA ALA A 12 65.28 62.39 -30.01
C ALA A 12 64.65 61.16 -30.68
N LEU A 13 65.16 59.96 -30.37
CA LEU A 13 64.52 58.70 -30.68
C LEU A 13 63.26 58.55 -29.80
N ALA A 14 62.09 58.82 -30.37
CA ALA A 14 60.82 58.45 -29.77
C ALA A 14 60.60 56.95 -29.94
N SER A 15 60.92 56.17 -28.91
CA SER A 15 60.58 54.75 -28.80
C SER A 15 59.06 54.58 -28.70
N ALA A 16 58.41 54.18 -29.79
CA ALA A 16 57.00 53.80 -29.80
C ALA A 16 56.84 52.42 -29.14
N LEU A 17 56.40 52.41 -27.88
CA LEU A 17 56.02 51.21 -27.16
C LEU A 17 54.63 50.75 -27.68
N VAL A 18 54.60 49.77 -28.58
CA VAL A 18 53.34 49.16 -29.03
C VAL A 18 52.85 48.21 -27.94
N LEU A 19 51.95 48.70 -27.08
CA LEU A 19 51.19 47.88 -26.13
C LEU A 19 50.18 47.03 -26.92
N PHE A 20 50.48 45.75 -27.15
CA PHE A 20 49.47 44.77 -27.52
C PHE A 20 48.56 44.53 -26.31
N ALA A 21 47.44 45.23 -26.25
CA ALA A 21 46.36 44.88 -25.34
C ALA A 21 45.76 43.56 -25.82
N VAL A 22 46.09 42.45 -25.13
CA VAL A 22 45.38 41.18 -25.30
C VAL A 22 43.99 41.39 -24.70
N SER A 23 43.00 41.66 -25.54
CA SER A 23 41.60 41.68 -25.11
C SER A 23 41.20 40.24 -24.76
N VAL A 24 41.21 39.92 -23.47
CA VAL A 24 40.59 38.69 -22.99
C VAL A 24 39.09 38.89 -23.15
N ALA A 25 38.49 38.24 -24.15
CA ALA A 25 37.03 38.23 -24.28
C ALA A 25 36.45 37.64 -22.99
N PRO A 26 35.41 38.23 -22.38
CA PRO A 26 34.77 37.62 -21.22
C PRO A 26 34.25 36.25 -21.65
N ALA A 27 34.69 35.21 -20.96
CA ALA A 27 34.10 33.89 -21.10
C ALA A 27 32.60 34.03 -20.77
N ILE A 28 31.74 33.90 -21.79
CA ILE A 28 30.30 33.81 -21.57
C ILE A 28 30.11 32.56 -20.72
N ALA A 29 29.67 32.72 -19.47
CA ALA A 29 29.36 31.60 -18.61
C ALA A 29 28.31 30.74 -19.34
N GLN A 30 28.70 29.53 -19.74
CA GLN A 30 27.78 28.57 -20.30
C GLN A 30 26.71 28.30 -19.23
N PRO A 31 25.39 28.33 -19.55
CA PRO A 31 24.37 28.00 -18.58
C PRO A 31 24.69 26.61 -18.02
N ALA A 32 24.78 26.52 -16.70
CA ALA A 32 25.07 25.25 -16.03
C ALA A 32 24.03 24.21 -16.47
N PRO A 33 24.44 22.97 -16.78
CA PRO A 33 23.47 21.92 -17.10
C PRO A 33 22.47 21.78 -15.95
N PRO A 34 21.18 21.53 -16.24
CA PRO A 34 20.17 21.40 -15.20
C PRO A 34 20.58 20.30 -14.20
N ALA A 35 20.58 20.64 -12.91
CA ALA A 35 20.99 19.69 -11.87
C ALA A 35 19.90 18.64 -11.66
N PRO A 36 20.23 17.34 -11.64
CA PRO A 36 19.25 16.30 -11.34
C PRO A 36 18.82 16.38 -9.87
N TYR A 37 17.55 16.05 -9.63
CA TYR A 37 16.97 15.80 -8.33
C TYR A 37 16.44 14.36 -8.29
N VAL A 38 17.07 13.51 -7.51
CA VAL A 38 16.76 12.08 -7.46
C VAL A 38 15.94 11.74 -6.22
N VAL A 39 14.82 11.05 -6.40
CA VAL A 39 14.08 10.43 -5.30
C VAL A 39 14.20 8.92 -5.41
N ASN A 40 14.58 8.24 -4.33
CA ASN A 40 14.60 6.77 -4.33
C ASN A 40 14.35 6.17 -2.96
N GLY A 41 13.99 4.90 -2.96
CA GLY A 41 13.77 4.12 -1.76
C GLY A 41 13.19 2.76 -2.08
N TYR A 42 12.57 2.15 -1.07
CA TYR A 42 11.95 0.84 -1.17
C TYR A 42 10.46 0.92 -0.84
N VAL A 43 9.67 0.13 -1.56
CA VAL A 43 8.23 -0.04 -1.33
C VAL A 43 8.00 -1.29 -0.47
N PHE A 44 7.25 -1.12 0.60
CA PHE A 44 6.85 -2.22 1.49
C PHE A 44 5.34 -2.35 1.55
N TYR A 45 4.86 -3.48 2.06
CA TYR A 45 3.55 -3.54 2.69
C TYR A 45 3.71 -3.13 4.16
N GLU A 46 2.67 -2.61 4.81
CA GLU A 46 2.71 -2.24 6.24
C GLU A 46 3.16 -3.38 7.17
N ASN A 47 2.97 -4.65 6.77
CA ASN A 47 3.46 -5.81 7.50
C ASN A 47 5.00 -6.01 7.38
N GLY A 48 5.71 -5.09 6.74
CA GLY A 48 7.17 -5.09 6.54
C GLY A 48 7.66 -5.95 5.37
N SER A 49 6.79 -6.69 4.68
CA SER A 49 7.19 -7.48 3.52
C SER A 49 7.44 -6.60 2.29
N ALA A 50 8.39 -7.00 1.44
CA ALA A 50 8.74 -6.27 0.23
C ALA A 50 7.61 -6.29 -0.81
N CYS A 51 7.28 -5.13 -1.39
CA CYS A 51 6.32 -5.02 -2.50
C CYS A 51 7.08 -4.94 -3.84
N ASN A 52 7.41 -6.09 -4.40
CA ASN A 52 8.14 -6.15 -5.67
C ASN A 52 7.24 -5.77 -6.85
N GLY A 53 7.75 -4.97 -7.80
CA GLY A 53 6.98 -4.58 -8.99
C GLY A 53 5.85 -3.59 -8.71
N ALA A 54 5.94 -2.83 -7.61
CA ALA A 54 4.98 -1.79 -7.29
C ALA A 54 4.93 -0.72 -8.40
N VAL A 55 3.77 -0.08 -8.56
CA VAL A 55 3.61 1.09 -9.42
C VAL A 55 3.65 2.33 -8.54
N VAL A 56 4.58 3.25 -8.83
CA VAL A 56 4.76 4.50 -8.09
C VAL A 56 4.55 5.67 -9.05
N ASN A 57 3.37 6.29 -9.00
CA ASN A 57 3.12 7.52 -9.75
C ASN A 57 3.38 8.72 -8.85
N VAL A 58 3.95 9.77 -9.41
CA VAL A 58 4.32 10.98 -8.67
C VAL A 58 3.69 12.18 -9.33
N THR A 59 3.02 13.01 -8.53
CA THR A 59 2.43 14.28 -8.96
C THR A 59 3.05 15.42 -8.16
N ASN A 60 3.58 16.44 -8.83
CA ASN A 60 3.89 17.70 -8.17
C ASN A 60 2.57 18.47 -7.96
N LEU A 61 2.17 18.68 -6.71
CA LEU A 61 0.89 19.31 -6.38
C LEU A 61 0.86 20.81 -6.72
N GLY A 62 2.01 21.46 -6.82
CA GLY A 62 2.11 22.87 -7.18
C GLY A 62 1.94 23.10 -8.68
N SER A 63 2.64 22.31 -9.51
CA SER A 63 2.64 22.46 -10.98
C SER A 63 1.62 21.57 -11.70
N GLY A 64 1.14 20.49 -11.04
CA GLY A 64 0.29 19.46 -11.64
C GLY A 64 1.04 18.48 -12.55
N ALA A 65 2.37 18.62 -12.68
CA ALA A 65 3.20 17.72 -13.48
C ALA A 65 3.21 16.30 -12.88
N LYS A 66 3.30 15.29 -13.75
CA LYS A 66 3.17 13.87 -13.38
C LYS A 66 4.26 13.03 -14.00
N TRP A 67 4.74 12.08 -13.21
CA TRP A 67 5.76 11.11 -13.61
C TRP A 67 5.42 9.74 -13.04
N GLN A 68 6.09 8.71 -13.56
CA GLN A 68 6.09 7.39 -12.96
C GLN A 68 7.55 7.04 -12.64
N ALA A 69 7.81 6.61 -11.42
CA ALA A 69 9.14 6.18 -11.02
C ALA A 69 9.50 4.87 -11.71
N ASP A 70 10.80 4.69 -12.00
CA ASP A 70 11.35 3.44 -12.51
C ASP A 70 11.26 2.36 -11.43
N THR A 71 10.63 1.25 -11.79
CA THR A 71 10.53 0.03 -10.98
C THR A 71 10.78 -1.21 -11.83
N ILE A 72 11.11 -2.34 -11.20
CA ILE A 72 11.23 -3.63 -11.89
C ILE A 72 10.39 -4.71 -11.18
N PRO A 73 9.86 -5.71 -11.91
CA PRO A 73 8.96 -6.71 -11.32
C PRO A 73 9.54 -7.54 -10.18
N THR A 74 10.86 -7.67 -10.09
CA THR A 74 11.56 -8.54 -9.14
C THR A 74 12.19 -7.80 -7.97
N SER A 75 12.02 -6.49 -7.89
CA SER A 75 12.56 -5.66 -6.81
C SER A 75 11.49 -4.73 -6.28
N ASN A 76 11.59 -4.40 -5.00
CA ASN A 76 10.77 -3.39 -4.36
C ASN A 76 11.44 -2.02 -4.34
N TYR A 77 12.58 -1.85 -5.00
CA TYR A 77 13.23 -0.56 -5.18
C TYR A 77 12.50 0.28 -6.24
N TYR A 78 12.43 1.58 -6.01
CA TYR A 78 11.99 2.56 -7.00
C TYR A 78 12.97 3.73 -7.09
N GLN A 79 13.02 4.36 -8.26
CA GLN A 79 13.81 5.56 -8.49
C GLN A 79 13.06 6.53 -9.41
N LEU A 80 13.10 7.81 -9.08
CA LEU A 80 12.61 8.87 -9.94
C LEU A 80 13.71 9.92 -10.09
N VAL A 81 14.02 10.29 -11.34
CA VAL A 81 14.98 11.36 -11.65
C VAL A 81 14.21 12.53 -12.23
N LEU A 82 14.30 13.68 -11.56
CA LEU A 82 13.67 14.95 -11.92
C LEU A 82 14.74 16.01 -12.17
N VAL A 83 14.33 17.17 -12.68
CA VAL A 83 15.20 18.31 -12.94
C VAL A 83 14.91 19.44 -11.96
N ASN A 84 15.91 19.80 -11.14
CA ASN A 84 15.82 20.93 -10.22
C ASN A 84 15.60 22.25 -10.98
N GLY A 85 14.65 23.07 -10.51
CA GLY A 85 14.29 24.35 -11.12
C GLY A 85 13.41 24.24 -12.36
N THR A 86 13.08 23.03 -12.80
CA THR A 86 12.16 22.76 -13.91
C THR A 86 10.97 21.91 -13.45
N ASP A 87 11.25 20.72 -12.93
CA ASP A 87 10.23 19.77 -12.47
C ASP A 87 9.86 20.01 -11.00
N VAL A 88 10.84 20.45 -10.20
CA VAL A 88 10.72 20.60 -8.75
C VAL A 88 11.50 21.79 -8.22
N ASN A 89 10.96 22.41 -7.18
CA ASN A 89 11.58 23.46 -6.38
C ASN A 89 11.44 23.17 -4.88
N ALA A 90 12.29 23.80 -4.05
CA ALA A 90 12.08 23.79 -2.61
C ALA A 90 10.70 24.37 -2.25
N SER A 91 10.08 23.86 -1.18
CA SER A 91 8.71 24.11 -0.71
C SER A 91 7.57 23.49 -1.53
N GLU A 92 7.84 22.95 -2.72
CA GLU A 92 6.83 22.20 -3.46
C GLU A 92 6.57 20.83 -2.82
N THR A 93 5.37 20.30 -3.02
CA THR A 93 4.97 19.00 -2.47
C THR A 93 4.78 17.99 -3.59
N LEU A 94 5.50 16.88 -3.50
CA LEU A 94 5.31 15.70 -4.33
C LEU A 94 4.32 14.76 -3.65
N GLN A 95 3.30 14.33 -4.38
CA GLN A 95 2.37 13.28 -3.99
C GLN A 95 2.77 11.98 -4.70
N PHE A 96 2.94 10.92 -3.93
CA PHE A 96 3.27 9.58 -4.38
C PHE A 96 2.03 8.69 -4.28
N ASP A 97 1.49 8.31 -5.43
CA ASP A 97 0.36 7.38 -5.56
C ASP A 97 0.90 5.97 -5.84
N LEU A 98 0.79 5.11 -4.83
CA LEU A 98 1.29 3.75 -4.83
C LEU A 98 0.19 2.78 -5.23
N LYS A 99 0.54 1.77 -6.02
CA LYS A 99 -0.31 0.58 -6.25
C LYS A 99 0.51 -0.70 -6.16
N SER A 100 -0.09 -1.73 -5.59
CA SER A 100 0.45 -3.08 -5.66
C SER A 100 0.48 -3.58 -7.11
N PRO A 101 1.32 -4.59 -7.45
CA PRO A 101 1.42 -5.12 -8.81
C PRO A 101 0.09 -5.66 -9.36
N ASP A 102 -0.76 -6.20 -8.48
CA ASP A 102 -2.09 -6.71 -8.81
C ASP A 102 -3.17 -5.59 -8.81
N GLY A 103 -2.81 -4.36 -8.46
CA GLY A 103 -3.69 -3.21 -8.38
C GLY A 103 -4.71 -3.25 -7.24
N THR A 104 -4.64 -4.23 -6.33
CA THR A 104 -5.64 -4.41 -5.27
C THR A 104 -5.44 -3.53 -4.04
N GLN A 105 -4.22 -3.04 -3.83
CA GLN A 105 -3.85 -2.13 -2.75
C GLN A 105 -3.32 -0.83 -3.33
N SER A 106 -3.63 0.27 -2.66
CA SER A 106 -3.10 1.58 -3.00
C SER A 106 -2.87 2.40 -1.74
N ASN A 107 -1.90 3.31 -1.79
CA ASN A 107 -1.67 4.29 -0.74
C ASN A 107 -1.20 5.61 -1.37
N VAL A 108 -1.43 6.72 -0.67
CA VAL A 108 -0.98 8.05 -1.07
C VAL A 108 -0.09 8.61 0.02
N THR A 109 1.12 9.05 -0.34
CA THR A 109 2.05 9.69 0.60
C THR A 109 2.55 10.99 -0.01
N ASN A 110 2.65 12.04 0.80
CA ASN A 110 3.15 13.33 0.35
C ASN A 110 4.53 13.62 0.97
N HIS A 111 5.40 14.29 0.21
CA HIS A 111 6.69 14.79 0.66
C HIS A 111 6.86 16.25 0.22
N THR A 112 7.14 17.13 1.18
CA THR A 112 7.47 18.53 0.87
C THR A 112 8.97 18.68 0.75
N ILE A 113 9.42 19.15 -0.42
CA ILE A 113 10.84 19.28 -0.75
C ILE A 113 11.45 20.40 0.09
N ILE A 114 12.60 20.12 0.71
CA ILE A 114 13.38 21.13 1.45
C ILE A 114 14.64 21.53 0.69
N GLN A 115 15.14 22.73 0.95
CA GLN A 115 16.34 23.26 0.26
C GLN A 115 17.55 22.33 0.39
N GLN A 116 17.73 21.70 1.55
CA GLN A 116 18.83 20.76 1.77
C GLN A 116 18.79 19.55 0.82
N GLU A 117 17.61 19.06 0.45
CA GLU A 117 17.49 17.96 -0.53
C GLU A 117 17.88 18.43 -1.93
N ILE A 118 17.48 19.65 -2.31
CA ILE A 118 17.90 20.28 -3.56
C ILE A 118 19.43 20.40 -3.60
N ASP A 119 20.03 20.90 -2.53
CA ASP A 119 21.49 21.08 -2.43
C ASP A 119 22.24 19.74 -2.45
N ASN A 120 21.62 18.67 -1.94
CA ASN A 120 22.17 17.30 -1.96
C ASN A 120 21.88 16.55 -3.27
N GLY A 121 21.13 17.14 -4.21
CA GLY A 121 20.77 16.51 -5.48
C GLY A 121 19.66 15.46 -5.38
N GLY A 122 18.89 15.43 -4.29
CA GLY A 122 17.79 14.48 -4.13
C GLY A 122 17.35 14.18 -2.70
N TYR A 123 16.32 13.33 -2.60
CA TYR A 123 15.83 12.72 -1.37
C TYR A 123 15.99 11.20 -1.44
N PHE A 124 16.93 10.68 -0.65
CA PHE A 124 17.37 9.29 -0.72
C PHE A 124 16.82 8.46 0.43
N ASN A 125 16.63 7.16 0.18
CA ASN A 125 16.08 6.21 1.16
C ASN A 125 14.68 6.59 1.67
N PHE A 126 13.88 7.19 0.80
CA PHE A 126 12.48 7.49 1.07
C PHE A 126 11.67 6.20 0.96
N ASN A 127 11.60 5.44 2.05
CA ASN A 127 10.82 4.21 2.08
C ASN A 127 9.35 4.52 2.26
N ILE A 128 8.52 3.89 1.44
CA ILE A 128 7.08 4.10 1.40
C ILE A 128 6.37 2.76 1.50
N SER A 129 5.16 2.75 2.07
CA SER A 129 4.43 1.52 2.33
C SER A 129 3.03 1.57 1.73
N LEU A 130 2.58 0.46 1.15
CA LEU A 130 1.17 0.21 0.85
C LEU A 130 0.47 -0.26 2.12
N GLU A 131 -0.76 0.22 2.34
CA GLU A 131 -1.65 -0.37 3.33
C GLU A 131 -1.73 -1.87 3.09
N ALA A 132 -1.48 -2.67 4.12
CA ALA A 132 -1.58 -4.11 3.98
C ALA A 132 -3.05 -4.48 3.74
N LYS A 133 -3.31 -5.28 2.70
CA LYS A 133 -4.63 -5.87 2.46
C LYS A 133 -5.14 -6.48 3.77
N PRO A 134 -6.32 -6.07 4.28
CA PRO A 134 -6.86 -6.64 5.50
C PRO A 134 -6.92 -8.17 5.37
N ALA A 135 -6.34 -8.86 6.35
CA ALA A 135 -6.49 -10.30 6.42
C ALA A 135 -7.97 -10.63 6.59
N ILE A 136 -8.48 -11.57 5.80
CA ILE A 136 -9.85 -12.09 5.92
C ILE A 136 -9.80 -13.48 6.56
N PHE A 137 -10.79 -13.82 7.37
CA PHE A 137 -10.95 -15.20 7.82
C PHE A 137 -11.83 -15.94 6.83
N ASP A 138 -11.27 -16.83 6.02
CA ASP A 138 -12.02 -17.58 5.00
C ASP A 138 -11.84 -19.08 5.22
N THR A 139 -12.96 -19.77 5.45
CA THR A 139 -12.98 -21.24 5.59
C THR A 139 -12.96 -21.97 4.25
N GLY A 140 -13.17 -21.25 3.15
CA GLY A 140 -13.24 -21.80 1.81
C GLY A 140 -14.48 -22.68 1.58
N ARG A 141 -14.57 -23.21 0.36
CA ARG A 141 -15.59 -24.22 0.00
C ARG A 141 -15.04 -25.61 0.32
N PRO A 142 -15.79 -26.49 1.00
CA PRO A 142 -15.41 -27.90 1.15
C PRO A 142 -15.44 -28.63 -0.20
N GLU A 143 -14.61 -29.66 -0.35
CA GLU A 143 -14.67 -30.57 -1.51
C GLU A 143 -16.01 -31.32 -1.55
N ASN A 144 -16.51 -31.73 -0.37
CA ASN A 144 -17.77 -32.45 -0.19
C ASN A 144 -18.71 -31.62 0.72
N PRO A 145 -19.49 -30.67 0.18
CA PRO A 145 -20.33 -29.76 0.95
C PRO A 145 -21.60 -30.41 1.53
N TYR A 146 -21.93 -31.62 1.07
CA TYR A 146 -23.10 -32.38 1.52
C TYR A 146 -22.69 -33.55 2.43
N PRO A 147 -23.56 -33.98 3.35
CA PRO A 147 -24.90 -33.45 3.65
C PRO A 147 -24.90 -32.01 4.17
N SER A 148 -26.01 -31.31 4.00
CA SER A 148 -26.18 -29.91 4.44
C SER A 148 -27.60 -29.73 4.96
N ILE A 149 -27.74 -28.91 6.00
CA ILE A 149 -29.02 -28.52 6.60
C ILE A 149 -28.80 -27.22 7.40
N SER A 150 -29.85 -26.42 7.57
CA SER A 150 -29.83 -25.27 8.47
C SER A 150 -29.71 -25.70 9.93
N GLY A 151 -29.20 -24.81 10.77
CA GLY A 151 -29.08 -25.06 12.20
C GLY A 151 -28.22 -24.04 12.91
N THR A 152 -27.81 -24.36 14.14
CA THR A 152 -26.97 -23.50 14.97
C THR A 152 -25.60 -24.13 15.16
N HIS A 153 -24.57 -23.47 14.62
CA HIS A 153 -23.17 -23.84 14.77
C HIS A 153 -22.56 -23.06 15.93
N ASN A 154 -21.87 -23.74 16.83
CA ASN A 154 -21.11 -23.16 17.93
C ASN A 154 -19.68 -23.66 17.88
N GLY A 155 -18.76 -22.81 18.29
CA GLY A 155 -17.35 -23.16 18.34
C GLY A 155 -16.49 -21.96 18.66
N THR A 156 -15.24 -22.03 18.23
CA THR A 156 -14.24 -21.01 18.41
C THR A 156 -13.47 -20.73 17.12
N ILE A 157 -12.96 -19.51 17.02
CA ILE A 157 -12.07 -19.03 15.99
C ILE A 157 -10.81 -18.55 16.69
N LYS A 158 -9.64 -18.96 16.19
CA LYS A 158 -8.35 -18.42 16.64
C LYS A 158 -7.58 -17.94 15.41
N PRO A 159 -7.51 -16.62 15.19
CA PRO A 159 -6.71 -16.05 14.11
C PRO A 159 -5.21 -16.29 14.35
N ASN A 160 -4.45 -16.44 13.27
CA ASN A 160 -2.97 -16.39 13.30
C ASN A 160 -2.43 -15.03 12.79
N LYS A 161 -3.33 -14.09 12.51
CA LYS A 161 -3.08 -12.68 12.16
C LYS A 161 -4.25 -11.85 12.68
N THR A 162 -4.05 -10.55 12.87
CA THR A 162 -5.16 -9.66 13.22
C THR A 162 -6.13 -9.52 12.04
N ILE A 163 -7.44 -9.71 12.29
CA ILE A 163 -8.51 -9.67 11.29
C ILE A 163 -9.55 -8.63 11.73
N ILE A 164 -9.87 -7.69 10.85
CA ILE A 164 -10.95 -6.72 11.06
C ILE A 164 -12.21 -7.28 10.40
N VAL A 165 -13.29 -7.37 11.17
CA VAL A 165 -14.54 -8.01 10.75
C VAL A 165 -15.70 -7.03 10.89
N ASN A 166 -16.39 -6.79 9.80
CA ASN A 166 -17.61 -5.99 9.68
C ASN A 166 -18.79 -6.82 9.17
N LYS A 167 -18.52 -7.86 8.38
CA LYS A 167 -19.54 -8.71 7.75
C LYS A 167 -19.19 -10.19 7.87
N LEU A 168 -20.21 -11.02 7.80
CA LEU A 168 -20.10 -12.46 7.63
C LEU A 168 -20.78 -12.83 6.32
N TYR A 169 -20.05 -13.50 5.43
CA TYR A 169 -20.56 -14.14 4.23
C TYR A 169 -20.72 -15.64 4.46
N THR A 170 -21.82 -16.23 4.00
CA THR A 170 -22.05 -17.67 4.04
C THR A 170 -22.00 -18.25 2.64
N TYR A 171 -21.23 -19.32 2.45
CA TYR A 171 -21.21 -20.03 1.18
C TYR A 171 -22.49 -20.88 1.04
N PRO A 172 -23.37 -20.60 0.06
CA PRO A 172 -24.55 -21.41 -0.16
C PRO A 172 -24.19 -22.71 -0.89
N CYS A 173 -24.93 -23.78 -0.59
CA CYS A 173 -24.98 -24.92 -1.49
C CYS A 173 -25.56 -24.49 -2.85
N VAL A 174 -25.13 -25.14 -3.94
CA VAL A 174 -25.59 -24.79 -5.29
C VAL A 174 -27.10 -25.00 -5.38
N GLY A 175 -27.82 -24.01 -5.90
CA GLY A 175 -29.29 -24.08 -6.04
C GLY A 175 -30.07 -23.83 -4.74
N THR A 176 -29.41 -23.48 -3.63
CA THR A 176 -30.06 -23.14 -2.37
C THR A 176 -29.89 -21.65 -2.03
N GLY A 177 -30.73 -21.14 -1.13
CA GLY A 177 -30.59 -19.78 -0.59
C GLY A 177 -29.69 -19.72 0.64
N GLY A 178 -28.70 -20.62 0.80
CA GLY A 178 -27.85 -20.74 1.99
C GLY A 178 -27.38 -19.39 2.55
N HIS A 179 -27.83 -19.03 3.76
CA HIS A 179 -27.53 -17.76 4.40
C HIS A 179 -27.49 -17.92 5.93
N THR A 180 -26.96 -16.91 6.60
CA THR A 180 -26.96 -16.81 8.07
C THR A 180 -28.06 -15.85 8.52
N GLU A 181 -28.88 -16.30 9.46
CA GLU A 181 -29.93 -15.49 10.09
C GLU A 181 -29.41 -14.67 11.27
N PHE A 182 -28.43 -15.23 11.99
CA PHE A 182 -27.84 -14.65 13.18
C PHE A 182 -26.40 -15.09 13.33
N ALA A 183 -25.51 -14.16 13.66
CA ALA A 183 -24.16 -14.48 14.10
C ALA A 183 -23.79 -13.67 15.35
N LYS A 184 -23.10 -14.32 16.28
CA LYS A 184 -22.47 -13.69 17.43
C LYS A 184 -21.03 -14.16 17.50
N ILE A 185 -20.08 -13.24 17.64
CA ILE A 185 -18.67 -13.54 17.88
C ILE A 185 -18.22 -12.74 19.10
N TRP A 186 -17.58 -13.38 20.07
CA TRP A 186 -17.20 -12.74 21.32
C TRP A 186 -15.97 -13.35 21.98
N ASN A 187 -15.30 -12.55 22.80
CA ASN A 187 -14.28 -12.99 23.75
C ASN A 187 -14.50 -12.19 25.04
N GLU A 188 -14.80 -12.91 26.13
CA GLU A 188 -15.12 -12.30 27.43
C GLU A 188 -13.89 -11.64 28.07
N THR A 189 -12.72 -12.26 27.95
CA THR A 189 -11.45 -11.73 28.46
C THR A 189 -11.06 -10.41 27.80
N GLU A 190 -11.30 -10.30 26.49
CA GLU A 190 -11.04 -9.07 25.72
C GLU A 190 -12.19 -8.05 25.83
N GLY A 191 -13.32 -8.42 26.44
CA GLY A 191 -14.49 -7.56 26.56
C GLY A 191 -15.16 -7.21 25.22
N VAL A 192 -15.00 -8.06 24.19
CA VAL A 192 -15.56 -7.80 22.84
C VAL A 192 -16.70 -8.74 22.52
N CYS A 193 -17.74 -8.20 21.89
CA CYS A 193 -18.92 -8.94 21.44
C CYS A 193 -19.54 -8.22 20.25
N ALA A 194 -19.72 -8.92 19.13
CA ALA A 194 -20.38 -8.41 17.94
C ALA A 194 -21.53 -9.34 17.55
N ILE A 195 -22.65 -8.74 17.16
CA ILE A 195 -23.87 -9.45 16.75
C ILE A 195 -24.28 -8.96 15.36
N ALA A 196 -24.62 -9.89 14.47
CA ALA A 196 -25.21 -9.64 13.17
C ALA A 196 -26.57 -10.34 13.08
N ASN A 197 -27.57 -9.63 12.56
CA ASN A 197 -28.92 -10.15 12.33
C ASN A 197 -29.27 -10.02 10.84
N TRP A 198 -30.00 -10.99 10.32
CA TRP A 198 -30.40 -11.01 8.92
C TRP A 198 -31.55 -10.04 8.64
N GLY A 199 -31.40 -9.26 7.58
CA GLY A 199 -32.39 -8.26 7.14
C GLY A 199 -33.42 -8.77 6.12
N GLY A 200 -33.47 -10.08 5.90
CA GLY A 200 -34.28 -10.71 4.84
C GLY A 200 -33.58 -10.76 3.48
N TYR A 201 -34.31 -11.22 2.45
CA TYR A 201 -33.83 -11.34 1.06
C TYR A 201 -33.69 -9.98 0.35
N ARG A 202 -32.73 -9.17 0.79
CA ARG A 202 -32.42 -7.86 0.21
C ARG A 202 -30.94 -7.79 -0.16
N GLY A 203 -30.64 -7.25 -1.35
CA GLY A 203 -29.26 -7.12 -1.83
C GLY A 203 -28.51 -8.44 -1.82
N ASP A 204 -27.25 -8.42 -1.36
CA ASP A 204 -26.43 -9.61 -1.15
C ASP A 204 -26.75 -10.26 0.21
N TYR A 205 -27.90 -10.93 0.27
CA TYR A 205 -28.46 -11.54 1.48
C TYR A 205 -27.63 -12.71 2.04
N HIS A 206 -26.60 -13.16 1.32
CA HIS A 206 -25.60 -14.10 1.84
C HIS A 206 -24.64 -13.44 2.83
N ASN A 207 -24.62 -12.10 2.85
CA ASN A 207 -23.89 -11.31 3.83
C ASN A 207 -24.82 -10.78 4.92
N ILE A 208 -24.32 -10.79 6.15
CA ILE A 208 -24.90 -10.03 7.26
C ILE A 208 -23.84 -9.13 7.86
N SER A 209 -24.25 -7.94 8.30
CA SER A 209 -23.36 -6.96 8.92
C SER A 209 -23.42 -7.06 10.44
N PHE A 210 -22.26 -7.04 11.08
CA PHE A 210 -22.17 -6.91 12.52
C PHE A 210 -22.55 -5.49 12.96
N ASN A 211 -23.14 -5.38 14.15
CA ASN A 211 -23.52 -4.11 14.77
C ASN A 211 -22.32 -3.24 15.17
N THR A 212 -21.14 -3.83 15.26
CA THR A 212 -19.88 -3.15 15.56
C THR A 212 -18.75 -3.82 14.77
N THR A 213 -17.74 -3.05 14.40
CA THR A 213 -16.49 -3.58 13.84
C THR A 213 -15.79 -4.38 14.93
N LEU A 214 -15.42 -5.62 14.61
CA LEU A 214 -14.72 -6.54 15.50
C LEU A 214 -13.27 -6.69 15.05
N THR A 215 -12.32 -6.48 15.96
CA THR A 215 -10.91 -6.78 15.70
C THR A 215 -10.55 -8.10 16.38
N LEU A 216 -10.43 -9.16 15.58
CA LEU A 216 -9.94 -10.45 16.05
C LEU A 216 -8.41 -10.39 16.10
N LYS A 217 -7.84 -10.26 17.28
CA LYS A 217 -6.39 -10.18 17.49
C LYS A 217 -5.73 -11.53 17.20
N GLU A 218 -4.53 -11.47 16.64
CA GLU A 218 -3.67 -12.63 16.45
C GLU A 218 -3.50 -13.44 17.75
N GLY A 219 -3.63 -14.76 17.66
CA GLY A 219 -3.41 -15.69 18.77
C GLY A 219 -4.55 -15.76 19.80
N MET A 220 -5.52 -14.85 19.75
CA MET A 220 -6.64 -14.82 20.68
C MET A 220 -7.77 -15.75 20.23
N VAL A 221 -8.49 -16.34 21.18
CA VAL A 221 -9.59 -17.27 20.91
C VAL A 221 -10.92 -16.55 21.06
N TYR A 222 -11.78 -16.64 20.07
CA TYR A 222 -13.11 -16.02 20.06
C TYR A 222 -14.17 -17.11 19.95
N ASN A 223 -15.17 -17.09 20.79
CA ASN A 223 -16.34 -17.94 20.65
C ASN A 223 -17.22 -17.43 19.51
N TYR A 224 -17.90 -18.34 18.83
CA TYR A 224 -18.92 -17.99 17.85
C TYR A 224 -20.20 -18.80 18.05
N THR A 225 -21.30 -18.18 17.67
CA THR A 225 -22.59 -18.81 17.40
C THR A 225 -23.07 -18.30 16.05
N ILE A 226 -23.31 -19.20 15.10
CA ILE A 226 -23.80 -18.87 13.76
C ILE A 226 -25.05 -19.72 13.51
N ARG A 227 -26.19 -19.07 13.32
CA ARG A 227 -27.45 -19.74 12.98
C ARG A 227 -27.75 -19.54 11.50
N THR A 228 -27.74 -20.62 10.75
CA THR A 228 -28.04 -20.65 9.31
C THR A 228 -29.54 -20.86 9.11
N GLY A 229 -30.14 -20.11 8.18
CA GLY A 229 -31.59 -20.17 7.87
C GLY A 229 -31.93 -21.07 6.67
N SER A 230 -30.92 -21.49 5.92
CA SER A 230 -31.06 -22.38 4.76
C SER A 230 -29.87 -23.35 4.72
N TYR A 231 -29.54 -23.90 3.56
CA TYR A 231 -28.50 -24.93 3.39
C TYR A 231 -27.12 -24.30 3.11
N PRO A 232 -26.27 -24.03 4.13
CA PRO A 232 -24.89 -23.58 3.91
C PRO A 232 -24.05 -24.74 3.35
N GLN A 233 -22.91 -24.46 2.74
CA GLN A 233 -21.89 -25.50 2.60
C GLN A 233 -21.30 -25.82 3.99
N VAL A 234 -21.02 -27.10 4.23
CA VAL A 234 -20.50 -27.58 5.52
C VAL A 234 -19.21 -28.36 5.31
N HIS A 235 -18.19 -28.03 6.09
CA HIS A 235 -16.99 -28.84 6.26
C HIS A 235 -17.26 -29.91 7.31
N HIS A 236 -17.15 -31.18 6.91
CA HIS A 236 -17.36 -32.35 7.77
C HIS A 236 -16.08 -32.72 8.53
N THR A 237 -15.63 -31.81 9.40
CA THR A 237 -14.45 -31.94 10.26
C THR A 237 -14.66 -31.22 11.61
N PRO A 238 -14.13 -31.75 12.73
CA PRO A 238 -14.21 -31.07 14.03
C PRO A 238 -13.36 -29.79 14.13
N ALA A 239 -12.33 -29.68 13.30
CA ALA A 239 -11.44 -28.52 13.25
C ALA A 239 -10.96 -28.26 11.81
N LEU A 240 -10.86 -26.99 11.44
CA LEU A 240 -10.52 -26.54 10.11
C LEU A 240 -9.40 -25.47 10.17
N PRO A 241 -8.19 -25.77 9.67
CA PRO A 241 -7.18 -24.75 9.43
C PRO A 241 -7.58 -23.89 8.23
N THR A 242 -7.29 -22.60 8.31
CA THR A 242 -7.43 -21.62 7.22
C THR A 242 -6.10 -20.93 6.97
N ALA A 243 -6.01 -20.10 5.93
CA ALA A 243 -4.81 -19.29 5.69
C ALA A 243 -4.50 -18.34 6.87
N ASN A 244 -5.53 -17.84 7.55
CA ASN A 244 -5.42 -16.80 8.58
C ASN A 244 -5.85 -17.25 9.99
N GLY A 245 -5.85 -18.56 10.27
CA GLY A 245 -6.15 -19.09 11.61
C GLY A 245 -6.75 -20.49 11.57
N TRP A 246 -7.54 -20.85 12.58
CA TRP A 246 -8.35 -22.06 12.58
C TRP A 246 -9.70 -21.83 13.24
N MET A 247 -10.66 -22.70 12.91
CA MET A 247 -12.01 -22.74 13.45
C MET A 247 -12.33 -24.16 13.91
N ASN A 248 -13.10 -24.33 14.98
CA ASN A 248 -13.60 -25.64 15.41
C ASN A 248 -15.12 -25.69 15.54
N CYS A 249 -15.65 -26.90 15.53
CA CYS A 249 -17.04 -27.19 15.88
C CYS A 249 -17.10 -27.70 17.33
N SER A 250 -17.63 -26.89 18.24
CA SER A 250 -18.00 -27.36 19.59
C SER A 250 -19.35 -28.05 19.58
N SER A 251 -20.27 -27.60 18.73
CA SER A 251 -21.51 -28.30 18.41
C SER A 251 -22.18 -27.69 17.19
N PHE A 252 -22.86 -28.51 16.40
CA PHE A 252 -23.84 -28.10 15.41
C PHE A 252 -25.15 -28.79 15.73
N VAL A 253 -26.20 -28.01 15.97
CA VAL A 253 -27.56 -28.52 16.18
C VAL A 253 -28.38 -28.21 14.93
N ASP A 254 -28.76 -29.24 14.18
CA ASP A 254 -29.54 -29.07 12.96
C ASP A 254 -31.00 -28.69 13.23
N ALA A 255 -31.72 -28.32 12.16
CA ALA A 255 -33.14 -27.96 12.24
C ALA A 255 -34.06 -29.07 12.78
N ASN A 256 -33.60 -30.33 12.81
CA ASN A 256 -34.34 -31.46 13.38
C ASN A 256 -33.92 -31.75 14.84
N GLY A 257 -33.00 -30.96 15.41
CA GLY A 257 -32.51 -31.12 16.78
C GLY A 257 -31.39 -32.14 16.94
N LYS A 258 -30.82 -32.68 15.86
CA LYS A 258 -29.67 -33.60 15.93
C LYS A 258 -28.37 -32.82 16.11
N ILE A 259 -27.50 -33.35 16.94
CA ILE A 259 -26.22 -32.72 17.31
C ILE A 259 -25.07 -33.41 16.60
N TYR A 260 -24.16 -32.62 16.07
CA TYR A 260 -22.90 -33.02 15.42
C TYR A 260 -21.75 -32.23 16.03
N TYR A 261 -20.54 -32.79 15.97
CA TYR A 261 -19.33 -32.19 16.55
C TYR A 261 -18.24 -31.95 15.51
N ASP A 262 -18.59 -32.11 14.25
CA ASP A 262 -17.73 -32.12 13.09
C ASP A 262 -18.33 -31.34 11.92
N TRP A 263 -19.29 -30.45 12.16
CA TRP A 263 -19.98 -29.70 11.10
C TRP A 263 -19.66 -28.20 11.24
N ILE A 264 -18.62 -27.77 10.53
CA ILE A 264 -18.19 -26.38 10.48
C ILE A 264 -18.84 -25.68 9.28
N PRO A 265 -19.53 -24.53 9.46
CA PRO A 265 -20.14 -23.82 8.34
C PRO A 265 -19.05 -23.18 7.47
N ALA A 266 -19.21 -23.26 6.15
CA ALA A 266 -18.37 -22.52 5.22
C ALA A 266 -18.77 -21.04 5.20
N ILE A 267 -17.90 -20.18 5.74
CA ILE A 267 -18.08 -18.73 5.86
C ILE A 267 -16.82 -17.94 5.47
N LYS A 268 -17.00 -16.63 5.26
CA LYS A 268 -15.94 -15.61 5.35
C LYS A 268 -16.29 -14.54 6.37
N LEU A 269 -15.28 -14.03 7.08
CA LEU A 269 -15.35 -12.80 7.87
C LEU A 269 -14.60 -11.70 7.11
N LEU A 270 -15.32 -10.61 6.80
CA LEU A 270 -14.93 -9.52 5.90
C LEU A 270 -14.99 -8.16 6.59
#